data_AF-A0A9X7DNJ3-F1
#
_entry.id   AF-A0A9X7DNJ3-F1
#
_cell.length_a   1.000
_cell.length_b   1.000
_cell.length_c   1.000
_cell.angle_alpha   90.00
_cell.angle_beta   90.00
_cell.angle_gamma   90.00
#
_symmetry.space_group_name_H-M   'P 1'
#
loop_
_entity.id
_entity.type
_entity.pdbx_description
1 polymer ?
#
loop_
_entity_poly.entity_id
_entity_poly.type
_entity_poly.pdbx_seq_one_letter_code
_entity_poly.pdbx_strand_id
1 'polypeptide(L)' 'MKKILILLLCVTNLLLVSACQNEYKGKYVRWGDTIKSVNVKKLKENNIPYKVKNNKVYIPEDAASDAVLCCS' A
#
# COMPACT_ATOMS: atom_id res chain seq x y z
N MET A 1 36.21 13.85 -1.80
CA MET A 1 36.10 12.41 -1.46
C MET A 1 35.02 12.16 -0.41
N LYS A 2 35.21 12.51 0.88
CA LYS A 2 34.26 12.21 1.98
C LYS A 2 32.83 12.75 1.78
N LYS A 3 32.69 13.99 1.29
CA LYS A 3 31.37 14.62 1.03
C LYS A 3 30.59 13.95 -0.11
N ILE A 4 31.29 13.49 -1.15
CA ILE A 4 30.71 12.78 -2.29
C ILE A 4 30.26 11.37 -1.86
N LEU A 5 31.04 10.69 -1.01
CA LEU A 5 30.68 9.39 -0.46
C LEU A 5 29.42 9.46 0.42
N ILE A 6 29.30 10.50 1.27
CA ILE A 6 28.10 10.73 2.09
C ILE A 6 26.89 11.01 1.20
N LEU A 7 27.04 11.80 0.15
CA LEU A 7 25.97 12.08 -0.80
C LEU A 7 25.49 10.79 -1.50
N LEU A 8 26.42 9.93 -1.96
CA LEU A 8 26.11 8.64 -2.56
C LEU A 8 25.37 7.70 -1.59
N LEU A 9 25.78 7.67 -0.32
CA LEU A 9 25.09 6.90 0.73
C LEU A 9 23.67 7.41 0.99
N CYS A 10 23.45 8.73 1.00
CA CYS A 10 22.11 9.29 1.16
C CYS A 10 21.20 8.97 -0.04
N VAL A 11 21.72 9.09 -1.26
CA VAL A 11 20.96 8.83 -2.49
C VAL A 11 20.58 7.35 -2.62
N THR A 12 21.50 6.44 -2.29
CA THR A 12 21.24 4.99 -2.31
C THR A 12 20.17 4.58 -1.28
N ASN A 13 20.21 5.15 -0.08
CA ASN A 13 19.14 4.92 0.92
C ASN A 13 17.78 5.47 0.45
N LEU A 14 17.76 6.64 -0.20
CA LEU A 14 16.52 7.21 -0.74
C LEU A 14 15.89 6.31 -1.84
N LEU A 15 16.73 5.76 -2.72
CA LEU A 15 16.30 4.85 -3.78
C LEU A 15 15.76 3.52 -3.24
N LEU A 16 16.38 2.98 -2.19
CA LEU A 16 15.91 1.75 -1.54
C LEU A 16 14.53 1.92 -0.89
N VAL A 17 14.24 3.07 -0.28
CA VAL A 17 12.92 3.37 0.30
C VAL A 17 11.84 3.49 -0.78
N SER A 18 12.19 4.03 -1.96
CA SER A 18 11.24 4.14 -3.08
C SER A 18 10.88 2.79 -3.71
N ALA A 19 11.78 1.81 -3.67
CA ALA A 19 11.57 0.48 -4.22
C ALA A 19 10.64 -0.40 -3.36
N CYS A 20 10.43 -0.04 -2.10
CA CYS A 20 9.55 -0.76 -1.17
C CYS A 20 8.10 -0.30 -1.21
N GLN A 21 7.76 0.71 -2.01
CA GLN A 21 6.36 1.08 -2.22
C GLN A 21 5.77 0.15 -3.27
N ASN A 22 5.00 -0.85 -2.84
CA ASN A 22 4.18 -1.65 -3.73
C ASN A 22 3.21 -0.71 -4.47
N GLU A 23 3.56 -0.31 -5.69
CA GLU A 23 2.63 0.37 -6.58
C GLU A 23 1.62 -0.68 -7.06
N TYR A 24 0.50 -0.78 -6.36
CA TYR A 24 -0.63 -1.56 -6.81
C TYR A 24 -1.23 -0.94 -8.09
N LYS A 25 -1.24 -1.71 -9.17
CA LYS A 25 -1.71 -1.32 -10.51
C LYS A 25 -2.97 -2.08 -10.93
N GLY A 26 -3.42 -3.02 -10.11
CA GLY A 26 -4.60 -3.83 -10.34
C GLY A 26 -5.89 -3.02 -10.41
N LYS A 27 -6.88 -3.59 -11.11
CA LYS A 27 -8.23 -3.04 -11.12
C LYS A 27 -8.82 -3.11 -9.71
N TYR A 28 -9.68 -2.14 -9.38
CA TYR A 28 -10.35 -2.14 -8.09
C TYR A 28 -11.46 -3.19 -8.06
N VAL A 29 -11.29 -4.21 -7.21
CA VAL A 29 -12.24 -5.29 -6.97
C VAL A 29 -12.88 -5.15 -5.58
N ARG A 30 -14.04 -5.76 -5.38
CA ARG A 30 -14.75 -5.70 -4.09
C ARG A 30 -13.99 -6.51 -3.04
N TRP A 31 -13.61 -5.89 -1.93
CA TRP A 31 -12.88 -6.52 -0.82
C TRP A 31 -13.81 -7.06 0.28
N GLY A 32 -14.96 -6.44 0.50
CA GLY A 32 -15.88 -6.83 1.57
C GLY A 32 -17.28 -6.29 1.41
N ASP A 33 -18.10 -6.53 2.44
CA ASP A 33 -19.53 -6.23 2.37
C ASP A 33 -19.86 -4.76 2.50
N THR A 34 -19.54 -4.16 3.65
CA THR A 34 -19.80 -2.74 3.92
C THR A 34 -18.59 -2.04 4.51
N ILE A 35 -18.56 -0.70 4.47
CA ILE A 35 -17.51 0.08 5.15
C ILE A 35 -17.49 -0.17 6.67
N LYS A 36 -18.62 -0.57 7.27
CA LYS A 36 -18.71 -0.87 8.70
C LYS A 36 -18.12 -2.24 9.05
N SER A 37 -18.15 -3.19 8.13
CA SER A 37 -17.62 -4.55 8.33
C SER A 37 -16.14 -4.66 7.96
N VAL A 38 -15.62 -3.74 7.16
CA VAL A 38 -14.21 -3.73 6.73
C VAL A 38 -13.39 -2.81 7.62
N ASN A 39 -12.29 -3.30 8.18
CA ASN A 39 -11.35 -2.48 8.93
C ASN A 39 -10.46 -1.64 8.00
N VAL A 40 -11.04 -0.56 7.45
CA VAL A 40 -10.34 0.37 6.56
C VAL A 40 -9.14 1.08 7.21
N LYS A 41 -9.09 1.12 8.55
CA LYS A 41 -7.94 1.64 9.30
C LYS A 41 -6.72 0.74 9.11
N LYS A 42 -6.87 -0.59 9.21
CA LYS A 42 -5.78 -1.53 8.92
C LYS A 42 -5.29 -1.42 7.47
N LEU A 43 -6.19 -1.25 6.49
CA LEU A 43 -5.80 -1.05 5.10
C LEU A 43 -4.91 0.20 4.94
N LYS A 44 -5.30 1.32 5.56
CA LYS A 44 -4.51 2.56 5.55
C LYS A 44 -3.15 2.39 6.23
N GLU A 45 -3.10 1.73 7.39
CA GLU A 45 -1.87 1.49 8.16
C GLU A 45 -0.87 0.61 7.40
N ASN A 46 -1.35 -0.28 6.53
CA ASN A 46 -0.53 -1.16 5.69
C ASN A 46 -0.31 -0.61 4.27
N ASN A 47 -0.59 0.68 4.04
CA ASN A 47 -0.44 1.34 2.74
C ASN A 47 -1.22 0.64 1.60
N ILE A 48 -2.31 -0.03 1.93
CA ILE A 48 -3.20 -0.64 0.94
C ILE A 48 -4.23 0.41 0.50
N PRO A 49 -4.21 0.85 -0.77
CA PRO A 49 -5.17 1.82 -1.25
C PRO A 49 -6.56 1.20 -1.33
N TYR A 50 -7.59 1.99 -0.99
CA TYR A 50 -8.97 1.56 -1.07
C TYR A 50 -9.89 2.67 -1.57
N LYS A 51 -11.03 2.26 -2.14
CA LYS A 51 -12.12 3.15 -2.54
C LYS A 51 -13.40 2.70 -1.86
N VAL A 52 -14.24 3.66 -1.49
CA VAL A 52 -15.59 3.40 -0.99
C VAL A 52 -16.58 3.85 -2.05
N LYS A 53 -17.46 2.95 -2.52
CA LYS A 53 -18.56 3.26 -3.44
C LYS A 53 -19.80 2.51 -2.99
N ASN A 54 -20.95 3.18 -2.90
CA ASN A 54 -22.23 2.58 -2.50
C ASN A 54 -22.11 1.74 -1.21
N ASN A 55 -21.45 2.29 -0.20
CA ASN A 55 -21.16 1.63 1.08
C ASN A 55 -20.25 0.37 1.00
N LYS A 56 -19.70 0.02 -0.17
CA LYS A 56 -18.81 -1.13 -0.38
C LYS A 56 -17.35 -0.67 -0.48
N VAL A 57 -16.43 -1.50 0.01
CA VAL A 57 -14.98 -1.27 -0.05
C VAL A 57 -14.36 -2.02 -1.22
N TYR A 58 -13.53 -1.32 -1.97
CA TYR A 58 -12.79 -1.85 -3.10
C TYR A 58 -11.29 -1.62 -2.90
N ILE A 59 -10.47 -2.61 -3.26
CA ILE A 59 -9.00 -2.53 -3.27
C ILE A 59 -8.50 -2.97 -4.64
N PRO A 60 -7.26 -2.59 -5.04
CA PRO A 60 -6.63 -3.20 -6.22
C PRO A 60 -6.56 -4.72 -6.07
N GLU A 61 -6.84 -5.45 -7.15
CA GLU A 61 -6.80 -6.92 -7.17
C GLU A 61 -5.43 -7.48 -6.76
N ASP A 62 -4.35 -6.82 -7.15
CA ASP A 62 -2.97 -7.14 -6.79
C ASP A 62 -2.63 -6.79 -5.33
N ALA A 63 -3.52 -6.13 -4.60
CA ALA A 63 -3.41 -5.91 -3.16
C ALA A 63 -4.15 -6.97 -2.33
N ALA A 64 -4.86 -7.92 -2.95
CA ALA A 64 -5.71 -8.86 -2.22
C ALA A 64 -4.92 -9.76 -1.25
N SER A 65 -3.78 -10.29 -1.68
CA SER A 65 -2.93 -11.13 -0.83
C SER A 65 -2.40 -10.37 0.38
N ASP A 66 -1.93 -9.14 0.17
CA ASP A 66 -1.42 -8.27 1.23
C ASP A 66 -2.55 -7.90 2.20
N ALA A 67 -3.75 -7.63 1.67
CA ALA A 67 -4.94 -7.34 2.46
C ALA A 67 -5.40 -8.55 3.29
N VAL A 68 -5.30 -9.78 2.76
CA VAL A 68 -5.54 -11.00 3.56
C VAL A 68 -4.52 -11.08 4.69
N LEU A 69 -3.24 -10.88 4.39
CA LEU A 69 -2.15 -11.03 5.36
C LEU A 69 -2.23 -10.00 6.51
N CYS A 70 -2.50 -8.73 6.20
CA CYS A 70 -2.45 -7.66 7.19
C CYS A 70 -3.79 -7.40 7.89
N CYS A 71 -4.88 -7.65 7.18
CA CYS A 71 -6.12 -6.92 7.39
C CYS A 71 -7.36 -7.81 7.50
N SER A 72 -7.17 -9.14 7.46
CA SER A 72 -8.12 -10.09 8.04
C SER A 72 -8.14 -10.07 9.57
#